data_AF-A0A920LBH5-F1
#
_entry.id   AF-A0A920LBH5-F1
#
_cell.length_a   1.000
_cell.length_b   1.000
_cell.length_c   1.000
_cell.angle_alpha   90.00
_cell.angle_beta   90.00
_cell.angle_gamma   90.00
#
_symmetry.space_group_name_H-M   'P 1'
#
loop_
_entity.id
_entity.type
_entity.pdbx_description
1 polymer ?
#
loop_
_entity_poly.entity_id
_entity_poly.type
_entity_poly.pdbx_seq_one_letter_code
_entity_poly.pdbx_strand_id
1 'polypeptide(L)'
;MDYAGLCEIVRHNDFKTFLKKFKKSRIVLMTTKAKKIYHNFKFKKNDMLLFGRESAGVPEEIHQILKNKIKIPMNKKTRSLNVAMSVAIVAAEALKQNNLLK
;
A
#
# COMPACT_ATOMS: atom_id res chain seq x y z
N MET A 1 -20.34 -0.29 13.74
CA MET A 1 -20.07 1.09 13.27
C MET A 1 -19.93 1.01 11.76
N ASP A 2 -20.72 1.78 11.00
CA ASP A 2 -20.68 1.77 9.53
C ASP A 2 -19.67 2.81 9.04
N TYR A 3 -18.51 2.33 8.61
CA TYR A 3 -17.43 3.19 8.10
C TYR A 3 -17.55 3.46 6.60
N ALA A 4 -18.43 2.73 5.89
CA ALA A 4 -18.53 2.86 4.43
C ALA A 4 -19.06 4.25 4.05
N GLY A 5 -20.00 4.80 4.81
CA GLY A 5 -20.52 6.16 4.62
C GLY A 5 -19.52 7.28 4.96
N LEU A 6 -18.41 6.96 5.62
CA LEU A 6 -17.36 7.93 5.98
C LEU A 6 -16.19 7.94 4.98
N CYS A 7 -16.23 7.07 3.96
CA CYS A 7 -15.15 6.88 2.99
C CYS A 7 -15.61 7.26 1.59
N GLU A 8 -14.77 8.01 0.86
CA GLU A 8 -14.95 8.22 -0.57
C GLU A 8 -14.39 7.02 -1.34
N ILE A 9 -15.23 6.28 -2.06
CA ILE A 9 -14.82 5.16 -2.91
C ILE A 9 -14.78 5.61 -4.36
N VAL A 10 -13.58 5.77 -4.90
CA VAL A 10 -13.35 6.13 -6.31
C VAL A 10 -12.86 4.90 -7.08
N ARG A 11 -13.58 4.53 -8.14
CA ARG A 11 -13.18 3.46 -9.06
C ARG A 11 -12.46 4.04 -10.28
N HIS A 12 -11.42 3.36 -10.72
CA HIS A 12 -10.67 3.68 -11.93
C HIS A 12 -10.68 2.47 -12.86
N ASN A 13 -10.89 2.69 -14.16
CA ASN A 13 -10.95 1.61 -15.15
C ASN A 13 -9.60 0.88 -15.30
N ASP A 14 -8.50 1.61 -15.11
CA ASP A 14 -7.16 1.08 -15.27
C ASP A 14 -6.12 1.88 -14.48
N PHE A 15 -4.96 1.27 -14.26
CA PHE A 15 -3.88 1.87 -13.46
C PHE A 15 -3.23 3.08 -14.15
N LYS A 16 -3.21 3.13 -15.49
CA LYS A 16 -2.63 4.26 -16.25
C LYS A 16 -3.48 5.51 -16.09
N THR A 17 -4.80 5.38 -16.09
CA THR A 17 -5.76 6.46 -15.84
C THR A 17 -5.64 6.95 -14.39
N PHE A 18 -5.51 6.04 -13.42
CA PHE A 18 -5.21 6.39 -12.03
C PHE A 18 -3.91 7.21 -11.91
N LEU A 19 -2.81 6.74 -12.50
CA LEU A 19 -1.53 7.46 -12.49
C LEU A 19 -1.61 8.84 -13.16
N LYS A 20 -2.37 8.98 -14.25
CA LYS A 20 -2.58 10.26 -14.92
C LYS A 20 -3.32 11.27 -14.04
N LYS A 21 -4.26 10.82 -13.19
CA LYS A 21 -4.98 11.68 -12.24
C LYS A 21 -4.09 12.08 -11.06
N PHE A 22 -3.24 11.17 -10.58
CA PHE A 22 -2.43 11.35 -9.38
C PHE A 22 -0.92 11.44 -9.67
N LYS A 23 -0.52 12.13 -10.76
CA LYS A 23 0.88 12.18 -11.24
C LYS A 23 1.90 12.66 -10.19
N LYS A 24 1.48 13.50 -9.25
CA LYS A 24 2.36 14.06 -8.21
C LYS A 24 2.36 13.23 -6.92
N SER A 25 1.49 12.22 -6.82
CA SER A 25 1.37 11.42 -5.62
C SER A 25 2.52 10.42 -5.50
N ARG A 26 3.07 10.32 -4.29
CA ARG A 26 4.08 9.33 -3.98
C ARG A 26 3.38 8.01 -3.64
N ILE A 27 3.42 7.08 -4.58
CA ILE A 27 2.84 5.75 -4.39
C ILE A 27 3.87 4.82 -3.74
N VAL A 28 3.43 4.08 -2.73
CA VAL A 28 4.20 3.11 -1.96
C VAL A 28 3.55 1.74 -2.14
N LEU A 29 4.22 0.87 -2.88
CA LEU A 29 3.74 -0.48 -3.16
C LEU A 29 4.09 -1.43 -2.02
N MET A 30 3.08 -2.10 -1.46
CA MET A 30 3.27 -3.22 -0.55
C MET A 30 3.41 -4.52 -1.34
N THR A 31 4.55 -5.21 -1.21
CA THR A 31 4.83 -6.46 -1.92
C THR A 31 5.88 -7.30 -1.23
N THR A 32 5.73 -8.63 -1.27
CA THR A 32 6.72 -9.58 -0.74
C THR A 32 8.08 -9.51 -1.45
N LYS A 33 8.11 -9.03 -2.71
CA LYS A 33 9.32 -8.85 -3.52
C LYS A 33 10.18 -7.65 -3.10
N ALA A 34 9.72 -6.81 -2.15
CA ALA A 34 10.44 -5.61 -1.76
C ALA A 34 11.70 -5.91 -0.93
N LYS A 35 12.68 -5.01 -1.02
CA LYS A 35 13.88 -5.03 -0.17
C LYS A 35 13.68 -4.27 1.16
N LYS A 36 12.95 -3.15 1.12
CA LYS A 36 12.73 -2.29 2.30
C LYS A 36 11.63 -2.84 3.20
N ILE A 37 11.86 -2.79 4.51
CA ILE A 37 10.88 -3.17 5.53
C ILE A 37 9.99 -1.98 5.85
N TYR A 38 8.69 -2.20 6.03
CA TYR A 38 7.69 -1.13 6.19
C TYR A 38 8.00 -0.15 7.33
N HIS A 39 8.39 -0.63 8.52
CA HIS A 39 8.67 0.24 9.67
C HIS A 39 9.99 1.01 9.57
N ASN A 40 10.88 0.63 8.64
CA ASN A 40 12.10 1.40 8.32
C ASN A 40 11.88 2.40 7.17
N PHE A 41 10.72 2.36 6.53
CA PHE A 41 10.37 3.27 5.46
C PHE A 41 9.84 4.58 6.06
N LYS A 42 10.32 5.72 5.54
CA LYS A 42 9.85 7.05 5.92
C LYS A 42 8.58 7.41 5.14
N PHE A 43 7.43 7.19 5.78
CA PHE A 43 6.14 7.60 5.24
C PHE A 43 5.99 9.12 5.28
N LYS A 44 5.21 9.65 4.34
CA LYS A 44 4.77 11.05 4.31
C LYS A 44 3.24 11.10 4.38
N LYS A 45 2.69 12.20 4.91
CA LYS A 45 1.25 12.41 5.14
C LYS A 45 0.36 12.12 3.91
N ASN A 46 0.88 12.35 2.69
CA ASN A 46 0.15 12.18 1.43
C ASN A 46 0.65 10.98 0.59
N ASP A 47 1.36 10.03 1.20
CA ASP A 47 1.75 8.79 0.51
C ASP A 47 0.49 7.95 0.20
N MET A 48 0.42 7.42 -1.02
CA MET A 48 -0.62 6.48 -1.44
C MET A 48 -0.12 5.06 -1.24
N LEU A 49 -0.82 4.29 -0.40
CA LEU A 49 -0.49 2.89 -0.17
C LEU A 49 -1.18 2.02 -1.24
N LEU A 50 -0.40 1.27 -2.01
CA LEU A 50 -0.91 0.38 -3.05
C LEU A 50 -0.77 -1.08 -2.63
N PHE A 51 -1.87 -1.82 -2.70
CA PHE A 51 -1.94 -3.24 -2.40
C PHE A 51 -2.43 -4.02 -3.62
N GLY A 52 -1.89 -5.22 -3.79
CA GLY A 52 -2.30 -6.12 -4.87
C GLY A 52 -3.54 -6.93 -4.54
N ARG A 53 -4.02 -7.68 -5.54
CA ARG A 53 -5.05 -8.70 -5.32
C ARG A 53 -4.50 -9.80 -4.42
N GLU A 54 -5.36 -10.35 -3.57
CA GLU A 54 -4.96 -11.40 -2.61
C GLU A 54 -4.36 -12.63 -3.29
N SER A 55 -4.98 -13.08 -4.39
CA SER A 55 -4.56 -14.28 -5.12
C SER A 55 -3.39 -14.07 -6.09
N ALA A 56 -3.25 -12.87 -6.66
CA ALA A 56 -2.36 -12.64 -7.79
C ALA A 56 -1.31 -11.53 -7.56
N GLY A 57 -1.41 -10.81 -6.45
CA GLY A 57 -0.55 -9.66 -6.18
C GLY A 57 -0.74 -8.51 -7.17
N VAL A 58 0.37 -7.85 -7.50
CA VAL A 58 0.44 -6.71 -8.41
C VAL A 58 1.17 -7.13 -9.70
N PRO A 59 0.65 -6.79 -10.89
CA PRO A 59 1.31 -7.05 -12.17
C PRO A 59 2.75 -6.51 -12.25
N GLU A 60 3.62 -7.21 -12.96
CA GLU A 60 5.04 -6.85 -13.05
C GLU A 60 5.29 -5.48 -13.71
N GLU A 61 4.42 -5.07 -14.66
CA GLU A 61 4.45 -3.73 -15.26
C GLU A 61 4.32 -2.61 -14.20
N ILE A 62 3.45 -2.80 -13.19
CA ILE A 62 3.27 -1.83 -12.10
C ILE A 62 4.50 -1.86 -11.18
N HIS A 63 5.07 -3.04 -10.96
CA HIS A 63 6.34 -3.16 -10.24
C HIS A 63 7.44 -2.36 -10.93
N GLN A 64 7.54 -2.37 -12.26
CA GLN A 64 8.59 -1.63 -12.97
C GLN A 64 8.40 -0.11 -12.90
N ILE A 65 7.14 0.36 -12.89
CA ILE A 65 6.81 1.79 -12.82
C ILE A 65 7.08 2.38 -11.42
N LEU A 66 6.80 1.63 -10.36
CA LEU A 66 6.83 2.15 -8.99
C LEU A 66 8.20 2.05 -8.33
N LYS A 67 8.70 3.19 -7.81
CA LYS A 67 10.01 3.28 -7.15
C LYS A 67 9.97 2.84 -5.68
N ASN A 68 8.94 3.23 -4.93
CA ASN A 68 8.84 2.91 -3.51
C ASN A 68 8.14 1.56 -3.34
N LYS A 69 8.86 0.58 -2.79
CA LYS A 69 8.34 -0.75 -2.48
C LYS A 69 8.73 -1.12 -1.07
N ILE A 70 7.79 -1.63 -0.29
CA ILE A 70 7.98 -2.07 1.08
C ILE A 70 7.43 -3.48 1.28
N LYS A 71 7.91 -4.17 2.32
CA LYS A 71 7.36 -5.44 2.79
C LYS A 71 7.13 -5.46 4.30
N ILE A 72 6.16 -6.25 4.71
CA ILE A 72 6.03 -6.77 6.08
C ILE A 72 6.95 -8.00 6.18
N PRO A 73 7.90 -8.05 7.14
CA PRO A 73 8.71 -9.24 7.37
C PRO A 73 7.81 -10.40 7.78
N MET A 74 7.94 -11.53 7.10
CA MET A 74 7.22 -12.76 7.40
C MET A 74 8.21 -13.92 7.42
N ASN A 75 7.89 -14.98 8.17
CA ASN A 75 8.68 -16.19 8.18
C ASN A 75 8.59 -16.87 6.80
N LYS A 76 9.70 -17.42 6.29
CA LYS A 76 9.74 -18.08 4.97
C LYS A 76 8.84 -19.31 4.88
N LYS A 77 8.45 -19.90 6.02
CA LYS A 77 7.59 -21.10 6.08
C LYS A 77 6.09 -20.78 6.21
N THR A 78 5.69 -19.51 6.21
CA THR A 78 4.28 -19.13 6.41
C THR A 78 3.63 -18.63 5.12
N ARG A 79 2.30 -18.71 5.07
CA ARG A 79 1.51 -18.05 4.02
C ARG A 79 1.60 -16.52 4.19
N SER A 80 1.30 -15.80 3.11
CA SER A 80 1.17 -14.34 3.20
C SER A 80 -0.01 -13.96 4.08
N LEU A 81 0.09 -12.82 4.76
CA LEU A 81 -1.03 -12.19 5.44
C LEU A 81 -2.13 -11.86 4.41
N ASN A 82 -3.39 -11.89 4.86
CA ASN A 82 -4.48 -11.40 4.03
C ASN A 82 -4.29 -9.90 3.74
N VAL A 83 -5.00 -9.39 2.72
CA VAL A 83 -4.84 -8.00 2.28
C VAL A 83 -5.28 -7.03 3.36
N ALA A 84 -6.39 -7.30 4.06
CA ALA A 84 -6.91 -6.42 5.10
C ALA A 84 -5.93 -6.22 6.28
N MET A 85 -5.31 -7.28 6.76
CA MET A 85 -4.29 -7.21 7.82
C MET A 85 -3.02 -6.51 7.34
N SER A 86 -2.62 -6.78 6.09
CA SER A 86 -1.49 -6.08 5.48
C SER A 86 -1.74 -4.56 5.40
N VAL A 87 -2.97 -4.16 5.02
CA VAL A 87 -3.40 -2.76 5.00
C VAL A 87 -3.38 -2.16 6.40
N ALA A 88 -3.98 -2.83 7.39
CA ALA A 88 -4.06 -2.35 8.76
C ALA A 88 -2.66 -2.10 9.36
N ILE A 89 -1.72 -3.04 9.21
CA ILE A 89 -0.35 -2.93 9.74
C ILE A 89 0.38 -1.73 9.13
N VAL A 90 0.34 -1.60 7.79
CA VAL A 90 1.09 -0.55 7.08
C VAL A 90 0.44 0.82 7.31
N ALA A 91 -0.89 0.89 7.31
CA ALA A 91 -1.61 2.13 7.56
C ALA A 91 -1.38 2.63 8.99
N ALA A 92 -1.42 1.75 9.99
CA ALA A 92 -1.15 2.12 11.38
C ALA A 92 0.26 2.70 11.57
N GLU A 93 1.28 2.09 10.96
CA GLU A 93 2.65 2.62 11.01
C GLU A 93 2.79 3.95 10.27
N ALA A 94 2.16 4.10 9.11
CA ALA A 94 2.15 5.36 8.37
C ALA A 94 1.46 6.48 9.17
N LEU A 95 0.32 6.18 9.83
CA LEU A 95 -0.37 7.13 10.70
C LEU A 95 0.49 7.50 11.91
N LYS A 96 1.16 6.51 12.54
CA LYS A 96 2.07 6.72 13.66
C LYS A 96 3.22 7.66 13.28
N GLN A 97 3.94 7.37 12.19
CA GLN A 97 5.06 8.21 11.75
C GLN A 97 4.66 9.64 11.39
N ASN A 98 3.40 9.84 10.97
CA ASN A 98 2.86 11.16 10.62
C ASN A 98 2.11 11.84 11.79
N ASN A 99 2.13 11.27 13.01
CA ASN A 99 1.42 11.78 14.18
C ASN A 99 -0.09 12.02 13.92
N LEU A 100 -0.74 11.09 13.23
CA LEU A 100 -2.16 11.14 12.89
C LEU A 100 -3.03 10.23 13.76
N LEU A 101 -2.42 9.43 14.63
CA LEU A 101 -3.12 8.71 15.69
C LEU A 101 -3.45 9.73 16.78
N LYS A 102 -4.74 10.00 16.98
CA LYS A 102 -5.26 10.84 18.06
C LYS A 102 -5.66 9.98 19.24
#